data_AF-A0A9W8YL15-F1
#
_entry.id   AF-A0A9W8YL15-F1
#
_cell.length_a   1.000
_cell.length_b   1.000
_cell.length_c   1.000
_cell.angle_alpha   90.00
_cell.angle_beta   90.00
_cell.angle_gamma   90.00
#
_symmetry.space_group_name_H-M   'P 1'
#
loop_
_entity.id
_entity.type
_entity.pdbx_description
1 polymer ?
#
loop_
_entity_poly.entity_id
_entity_poly.type
_entity_poly.pdbx_seq_one_letter_code
_entity_poly.pdbx_strand_id
1 'polypeptide(L)'
;MSLWNGKVPLEIYNQCPGTLWPAIYTSSGGGPSTGGFELAAGANRTLEVSSTWYGRVWARTNCTAGDGDALVCQTGSCGVMDCASAAGNPPATLAEFNLAGGVSASQNFMDLSLVDGYNVPIGLQYIADPTSNTTAPPANLVSPACIATTGYLSSPNRTGTDYTNATYPMPYESSQTNAHVGHWCPWSLQTPEPPKPGDGIYPYPDDNVARPVFDPCLSACHKTGSAKDCCTGSYDTAAKCPRSEYSRAAKKVCPDAYSYPYDDTASTFVIPGGGGWSVTFCPEGRSTDILATFGTLISEWAASGVMSEDILAAARNETYIETHGAASARGVGGVLKVVGTAVLVSALINGLW
;
A
#
# COMPACT_ATOMS: atom_id res chain seq x y z
N MET A 1 5.56 -19.05 -25.42
CA MET A 1 4.84 -19.85 -24.40
C MET A 1 5.31 -19.30 -23.07
N SER A 2 4.41 -18.75 -22.26
CA SER A 2 4.78 -18.14 -20.97
C SER A 2 5.49 -19.18 -20.09
N LEU A 3 6.58 -18.80 -19.41
CA LEU A 3 7.26 -19.65 -18.42
C LEU A 3 6.40 -19.88 -17.17
N TRP A 4 5.46 -18.99 -16.91
CA TRP A 4 4.58 -18.99 -15.75
C TRP A 4 3.37 -19.87 -16.05
N ASN A 5 3.53 -21.19 -15.93
CA ASN A 5 2.47 -22.17 -16.16
C ASN A 5 1.44 -22.16 -15.01
N GLY A 6 0.62 -21.11 -14.95
CA GLY A 6 -0.43 -20.92 -13.94
C GLY A 6 0.06 -20.44 -12.57
N LYS A 7 1.36 -20.19 -12.41
CA LYS A 7 1.98 -19.61 -11.21
C LYS A 7 2.91 -18.47 -11.56
N VAL A 8 2.95 -17.45 -10.72
CA VAL A 8 3.75 -16.23 -10.88
C VAL A 8 4.62 -16.01 -9.63
N PRO A 9 5.76 -15.30 -9.75
CA PRO A 9 6.67 -15.11 -8.63
C PRO A 9 6.09 -14.12 -7.62
N LEU A 10 6.28 -14.42 -6.34
CA LEU A 10 6.07 -13.50 -5.22
C LEU A 10 7.37 -13.43 -4.43
N GLU A 11 8.11 -12.33 -4.57
CA GLU A 11 9.37 -12.13 -3.88
C GLU A 11 9.19 -11.21 -2.68
N ILE A 12 9.73 -11.61 -1.52
CA ILE A 12 9.62 -10.84 -0.28
C ILE A 12 11.01 -10.40 0.16
N TYR A 13 11.23 -9.09 0.30
CA TYR A 13 12.49 -8.49 0.70
C TYR A 13 12.36 -7.80 2.06
N ASN A 14 13.32 -8.02 2.95
CA ASN A 14 13.46 -7.26 4.19
C ASN A 14 14.64 -6.29 4.09
N GLN A 15 14.37 -5.01 3.86
CA GLN A 15 15.37 -3.95 3.91
C GLN A 15 15.38 -3.21 5.25
N CYS A 16 14.61 -3.68 6.24
CA CYS A 16 14.63 -3.13 7.59
C CYS A 16 15.94 -3.52 8.29
N PRO A 17 16.41 -2.73 9.27
CA PRO A 17 17.65 -3.02 10.01
C PRO A 17 17.52 -4.22 10.97
N GLY A 18 16.30 -4.72 11.18
CA GLY A 18 16.01 -5.84 12.08
C GLY A 18 15.28 -6.98 11.39
N THR A 19 15.23 -8.13 12.07
CA THR A 19 14.43 -9.27 11.64
C THR A 19 12.95 -8.91 11.59
N LEU A 20 12.29 -9.32 10.51
CA LEU A 20 10.85 -9.30 10.35
C LEU A 20 10.31 -10.72 10.27
N TRP A 21 9.01 -10.86 10.49
CA TRP A 21 8.30 -12.09 10.18
C TRP A 21 7.21 -11.79 9.16
N PRO A 22 7.53 -11.78 7.85
CA PRO A 22 6.51 -11.67 6.81
C PRO A 22 5.40 -12.70 7.02
N ALA A 23 4.19 -12.27 6.69
CA ALA A 23 2.98 -13.07 6.78
C ALA A 23 2.18 -12.89 5.49
N ILE A 24 1.54 -13.97 5.08
CA ILE A 24 0.83 -14.10 3.82
C ILE A 24 -0.49 -14.82 4.10
N TYR A 25 -1.58 -14.19 3.70
CA TYR A 25 -2.92 -14.75 3.81
C TYR A 25 -3.50 -14.93 2.41
N THR A 26 -4.03 -16.11 2.13
CA THR A 26 -4.68 -16.42 0.85
C THR A 26 -6.18 -16.50 1.04
N SER A 27 -6.88 -15.58 0.41
CA SER A 27 -8.34 -15.53 0.41
C SER A 27 -8.93 -16.51 -0.62
N SER A 28 -8.33 -16.57 -1.81
CA SER A 28 -8.68 -17.55 -2.85
C SER A 28 -7.53 -17.76 -3.86
N GLY A 29 -7.68 -18.77 -4.72
CA GLY A 29 -6.61 -19.21 -5.62
C GLY A 29 -5.55 -20.07 -4.90
N GLY A 30 -4.41 -20.30 -5.56
CA GLY A 30 -3.29 -21.04 -5.00
C GLY A 30 -2.30 -20.10 -4.31
N GLY A 31 -2.23 -20.16 -2.99
CA GLY A 31 -1.24 -19.42 -2.20
C GLY A 31 0.16 -20.02 -2.28
N PRO A 32 1.16 -19.36 -1.64
CA PRO A 32 2.51 -19.90 -1.54
C PRO A 32 2.57 -21.11 -0.60
N SER A 33 3.72 -21.79 -0.59
CA SER A 33 3.94 -22.99 0.24
C SER A 33 3.96 -22.73 1.76
N THR A 34 3.89 -21.47 2.17
CA THR A 34 3.84 -21.05 3.58
C THR A 34 3.13 -19.70 3.71
N GLY A 35 2.33 -19.54 4.76
CA GLY A 35 1.68 -18.28 5.12
C GLY A 35 2.51 -17.38 6.04
N GLY A 36 3.75 -17.75 6.38
CA GLY A 36 4.61 -16.86 7.15
C GLY A 36 5.94 -17.48 7.57
N PHE A 37 6.95 -16.64 7.75
CA PHE A 37 8.31 -17.07 8.02
C PHE A 37 9.13 -15.96 8.67
N GLU A 38 10.24 -16.31 9.30
CA GLU A 38 11.27 -15.36 9.75
C GLU A 38 12.13 -14.91 8.57
N LEU A 39 12.43 -13.61 8.50
CA LEU A 39 13.27 -13.01 7.46
C LEU A 39 14.25 -12.02 8.09
N ALA A 40 15.53 -12.38 8.13
CA ALA A 40 16.60 -11.54 8.67
C ALA A 40 16.75 -10.23 7.88
N ALA A 41 17.38 -9.23 8.51
CA ALA A 41 17.71 -7.95 7.87
C ALA A 41 18.55 -8.16 6.59
N GLY A 42 18.17 -7.51 5.49
CA GLY A 42 18.81 -7.64 4.18
C GLY A 42 18.51 -8.94 3.43
N ALA A 43 17.78 -9.89 4.03
CA ALA A 43 17.43 -11.16 3.40
C ALA A 43 16.20 -11.01 2.49
N ASN A 44 16.06 -11.97 1.58
CA ASN A 44 14.87 -12.12 0.74
C ASN A 44 14.43 -13.58 0.66
N ARG A 45 13.19 -13.78 0.22
CA ARG A 45 12.63 -15.10 -0.05
C ARG A 45 11.75 -15.04 -1.29
N THR A 46 12.04 -15.90 -2.26
CA THR A 46 11.21 -16.13 -3.44
C THR A 46 10.17 -17.20 -3.15
N LEU A 47 8.92 -16.89 -3.48
CA LEU A 47 7.76 -17.77 -3.40
C LEU A 47 7.03 -17.76 -4.74
N GLU A 48 6.01 -18.59 -4.86
CA GLU A 48 5.11 -18.62 -6.01
C GLU A 48 3.67 -18.57 -5.54
N VAL A 49 2.82 -17.90 -6.30
CA VAL A 49 1.37 -17.90 -6.13
C VAL A 49 0.70 -18.22 -7.46
N SER A 50 -0.55 -18.68 -7.47
CA SER A 50 -1.25 -18.91 -8.74
C SER A 50 -1.50 -17.58 -9.46
N SER A 51 -1.64 -17.63 -10.78
CA SER A 51 -1.97 -16.45 -11.60
C SER A 51 -3.38 -15.87 -11.33
N THR A 52 -4.14 -16.49 -10.44
CA THR A 52 -5.49 -16.12 -10.00
C THR A 52 -5.54 -15.88 -8.49
N TRP A 53 -4.38 -15.64 -7.87
CA TRP A 53 -4.27 -15.52 -6.43
C TRP A 53 -4.95 -14.23 -5.94
N TYR A 54 -5.79 -14.38 -4.92
CA TYR A 54 -6.34 -13.28 -4.15
C TYR A 54 -5.84 -13.41 -2.72
N GLY A 55 -5.06 -12.43 -2.26
CA GLY A 55 -4.43 -12.50 -0.96
C GLY A 55 -3.70 -11.22 -0.59
N ARG A 56 -3.05 -11.26 0.57
CA ARG A 56 -2.34 -10.11 1.13
C ARG A 56 -1.05 -10.52 1.81
N VAL A 57 -0.12 -9.57 1.85
CA VAL A 57 1.20 -9.70 2.45
C VAL A 57 1.41 -8.56 3.44
N TRP A 58 1.94 -8.86 4.63
CA TRP A 58 2.31 -7.85 5.63
C TRP A 58 3.53 -8.29 6.44
N ALA A 59 4.13 -7.34 7.16
CA ALA A 59 5.23 -7.62 8.08
C ALA A 59 4.73 -7.68 9.52
N ARG A 60 5.20 -8.68 10.26
CA ARG A 60 5.08 -8.75 11.73
C ARG A 60 6.39 -8.30 12.36
N THR A 61 6.30 -7.58 13.47
CA THR A 61 7.48 -7.02 14.16
C THR A 61 7.53 -7.43 15.63
N ASN A 62 8.74 -7.49 16.17
CA ASN A 62 9.01 -7.81 17.58
C ASN A 62 8.28 -9.09 18.03
N CYS A 63 8.57 -10.19 17.34
CA CYS A 63 7.94 -11.48 17.58
C CYS A 63 8.71 -12.32 18.58
N THR A 64 7.98 -13.08 19.39
CA THR A 64 8.51 -14.09 20.32
C THR A 64 7.89 -15.44 19.98
N ALA A 65 8.75 -16.44 19.76
CA ALA A 65 8.31 -17.82 19.55
C ALA A 65 7.82 -18.43 20.89
N GLY A 66 6.70 -19.15 20.83
CA GLY A 66 6.18 -19.95 21.93
C GLY A 66 6.36 -21.45 21.69
N ASP A 67 5.54 -22.26 22.35
CA ASP A 67 5.51 -23.70 22.12
C ASP A 67 4.92 -24.05 20.74
N GLY A 68 5.51 -25.02 20.06
CA GLY A 68 5.05 -25.45 18.73
C GLY A 68 5.22 -24.35 17.67
N ASP A 69 4.16 -24.10 16.89
CA ASP A 69 4.16 -23.07 15.84
C ASP A 69 3.69 -21.69 16.35
N ALA A 70 3.49 -21.53 17.67
CA ALA A 70 3.03 -20.28 18.25
C ALA A 70 4.04 -19.14 18.02
N LEU A 71 3.55 -18.01 17.52
CA LEU A 71 4.34 -16.79 17.34
C LEU A 71 3.50 -15.58 17.72
N VAL A 72 3.91 -14.88 18.77
CA VAL A 72 3.25 -13.67 19.24
C VAL A 72 4.10 -12.47 18.87
N CYS A 73 3.52 -11.53 18.12
CA CYS A 73 4.20 -10.32 17.67
C CYS A 73 3.55 -9.06 18.24
N GLN A 74 4.32 -7.99 18.38
CA GLN A 74 3.79 -6.70 18.84
C GLN A 74 2.85 -6.07 17.80
N THR A 75 3.15 -6.21 16.51
CA THR A 75 2.30 -5.74 15.41
C THR A 75 2.11 -6.82 14.36
N GLY A 76 0.95 -6.83 13.68
CA GLY A 76 0.63 -7.77 12.61
C GLY A 76 0.42 -9.23 13.06
N SER A 77 0.43 -9.53 14.36
CA SER A 77 0.43 -10.91 14.86
C SER A 77 -0.77 -11.72 14.36
N CYS A 78 -0.55 -12.93 13.85
CA CYS A 78 -1.61 -13.89 13.54
C CYS A 78 -1.64 -15.08 14.53
N GLY A 79 -0.86 -15.01 15.62
CA GLY A 79 -0.78 -16.02 16.69
C GLY A 79 0.11 -17.22 16.41
N VAL A 80 0.46 -17.48 15.15
CA VAL A 80 1.30 -18.60 14.70
C VAL A 80 2.33 -18.16 13.66
N MET A 81 3.36 -18.96 13.40
CA MET A 81 4.36 -18.66 12.36
C MET A 81 3.71 -18.59 10.96
N ASP A 82 2.89 -19.58 10.61
CA ASP A 82 2.23 -19.70 9.31
C ASP A 82 0.81 -19.13 9.35
N CYS A 83 0.61 -17.93 8.77
CA CYS A 83 -0.67 -17.21 8.80
C CYS A 83 -1.66 -17.61 7.68
N ALA A 84 -1.48 -18.75 7.00
CA ALA A 84 -2.22 -19.06 5.77
C ALA A 84 -3.75 -18.97 5.89
N SER A 85 -4.31 -19.13 7.10
CA SER A 85 -5.75 -19.09 7.38
C SER A 85 -6.20 -17.97 8.33
N ALA A 86 -5.31 -17.06 8.75
CA ALA A 86 -5.63 -16.02 9.72
C ALA A 86 -5.24 -14.62 9.23
N ALA A 87 -6.16 -13.68 9.35
CA ALA A 87 -5.87 -12.25 9.24
C ALA A 87 -4.91 -11.83 10.35
N GLY A 88 -3.88 -11.04 10.03
CA GLY A 88 -3.00 -10.45 11.04
C GLY A 88 -3.73 -9.41 11.89
N ASN A 89 -3.36 -9.31 13.17
CA ASN A 89 -3.90 -8.30 14.07
C ASN A 89 -3.31 -6.90 13.76
N PRO A 90 -4.16 -5.87 13.63
CA PRO A 90 -3.74 -4.48 13.50
C PRO A 90 -2.87 -3.96 14.66
N PRO A 91 -2.00 -2.95 14.43
CA PRO A 91 -1.78 -2.29 13.15
C PRO A 91 -0.90 -3.10 12.20
N ALA A 92 -1.25 -3.11 10.92
CA ALA A 92 -0.47 -3.75 9.87
C ALA A 92 -0.58 -2.98 8.54
N THR A 93 0.56 -2.58 7.97
CA THR A 93 0.62 -2.08 6.60
C THR A 93 0.50 -3.28 5.64
N LEU A 94 -0.43 -3.24 4.70
CA LEU A 94 -0.73 -4.36 3.80
C LEU A 94 -0.30 -4.05 2.36
N ALA A 95 0.14 -5.08 1.66
CA ALA A 95 0.10 -5.18 0.21
C ALA A 95 -0.98 -6.19 -0.19
N GLU A 96 -1.94 -5.77 -0.99
CA GLU A 96 -3.10 -6.58 -1.37
C GLU A 96 -3.09 -6.85 -2.88
N PHE A 97 -3.49 -8.06 -3.27
CA PHE A 97 -3.46 -8.52 -4.65
C PHE A 97 -4.72 -9.31 -4.97
N ASN A 98 -5.37 -8.98 -6.08
CA ASN A 98 -6.40 -9.79 -6.71
C ASN A 98 -6.03 -9.98 -8.19
N LEU A 99 -5.35 -11.10 -8.45
CA LEU A 99 -4.82 -11.44 -9.76
C LEU A 99 -5.88 -12.10 -10.64
N ALA A 100 -5.86 -11.79 -11.93
CA ALA A 100 -6.90 -12.22 -12.87
C ALA A 100 -8.33 -11.89 -12.38
N GLY A 101 -8.49 -10.71 -11.76
CA GLY A 101 -9.75 -10.15 -11.34
C GLY A 101 -10.50 -9.42 -12.46
N GLY A 102 -11.54 -8.69 -12.06
CA GLY A 102 -12.41 -7.94 -12.98
C GLY A 102 -13.44 -8.83 -13.67
N VAL A 103 -14.33 -8.21 -14.46
CA VAL A 103 -15.46 -8.92 -15.10
C VAL A 103 -14.99 -10.00 -16.08
N SER A 104 -13.87 -9.75 -16.76
CA SER A 104 -13.28 -10.65 -17.76
C SER A 104 -12.15 -11.54 -17.23
N ALA A 105 -11.86 -11.51 -15.91
CA ALA A 105 -10.75 -12.22 -15.30
C ALA A 105 -9.39 -11.98 -15.98
N SER A 106 -9.17 -10.76 -16.47
CA SER A 106 -8.03 -10.40 -17.33
C SER A 106 -7.20 -9.23 -16.80
N GLN A 107 -7.49 -8.76 -15.59
CA GLN A 107 -6.82 -7.63 -14.96
C GLN A 107 -6.24 -8.04 -13.61
N ASN A 108 -5.13 -7.43 -13.21
CA ASN A 108 -4.63 -7.52 -11.85
C ASN A 108 -5.03 -6.25 -11.11
N PHE A 109 -5.57 -6.42 -9.91
CA PHE A 109 -5.83 -5.35 -8.96
C PHE A 109 -4.80 -5.48 -7.85
N MET A 110 -4.15 -4.37 -7.51
CA MET A 110 -3.17 -4.32 -6.44
C MET A 110 -3.22 -2.98 -5.74
N ASP A 111 -2.86 -2.99 -4.46
CA ASP A 111 -2.81 -1.79 -3.67
C ASP A 111 -1.91 -1.96 -2.45
N LEU A 112 -1.50 -0.81 -1.92
CA LEU A 112 -0.99 -0.70 -0.57
C LEU A 112 -2.14 -0.20 0.31
N SER A 113 -2.26 -0.74 1.53
CA SER A 113 -3.41 -0.44 2.38
C SER A 113 -3.01 -0.16 3.82
N LEU A 114 -3.56 0.95 4.32
CA LEU A 114 -3.42 1.48 5.67
C LEU A 114 -4.75 1.42 6.43
N VAL A 115 -5.76 0.75 5.86
CA VAL A 115 -7.07 0.57 6.48
C VAL A 115 -6.95 -0.22 7.79
N ASP A 116 -6.02 -1.19 7.82
CA ASP A 116 -5.64 -1.96 9.01
C ASP A 116 -4.55 -1.27 9.86
N GLY A 117 -4.28 0.01 9.62
CA GLY A 117 -3.23 0.74 10.32
C GLY A 117 -1.90 0.74 9.57
N TYR A 118 -0.85 1.14 10.27
CA TYR A 118 0.50 1.25 9.75
C TYR A 118 1.50 0.72 10.77
N ASN A 119 2.47 -0.08 10.33
CA ASN A 119 3.57 -0.53 11.19
C ASN A 119 4.95 -0.47 10.52
N VAL A 120 5.06 -0.83 9.24
CA VAL A 120 6.33 -0.88 8.50
C VAL A 120 6.16 -0.21 7.14
N PRO A 121 7.17 0.51 6.61
CA PRO A 121 7.18 0.99 5.24
C PRO A 121 7.11 -0.17 4.25
N ILE A 122 6.42 0.02 3.13
CA ILE A 122 6.24 -1.03 2.13
C ILE A 122 6.32 -0.47 0.71
N GLY A 123 6.85 -1.25 -0.22
CA GLY A 123 6.87 -0.94 -1.64
C GLY A 123 6.58 -2.18 -2.47
N LEU A 124 5.95 -1.96 -3.62
CA LEU A 124 5.69 -2.99 -4.62
C LEU A 124 6.54 -2.77 -5.85
N GLN A 125 6.97 -3.85 -6.48
CA GLN A 125 7.59 -3.81 -7.80
C GLN A 125 7.04 -4.93 -8.67
N TYR A 126 6.71 -4.59 -9.92
CA TYR A 126 6.25 -5.54 -10.91
C TYR A 126 7.41 -6.39 -11.46
N ILE A 127 7.20 -7.69 -11.56
CA ILE A 127 8.12 -8.65 -12.16
C ILE A 127 7.53 -9.10 -13.49
N ALA A 128 8.15 -8.69 -14.59
CA ALA A 128 7.69 -9.07 -15.92
C ALA A 128 7.97 -10.54 -16.24
N ASP A 129 7.10 -11.16 -17.04
CA ASP A 129 7.39 -12.46 -17.62
C ASP A 129 8.52 -12.33 -18.64
N PRO A 130 9.71 -12.93 -18.42
CA PRO A 130 10.85 -12.79 -19.32
C PRO A 130 10.62 -13.46 -20.68
N THR A 131 9.57 -14.28 -20.83
CA THR A 131 9.16 -14.89 -22.09
C THR A 131 7.93 -14.27 -22.74
N SER A 132 7.38 -13.23 -22.11
CA SER A 132 6.37 -12.44 -22.79
C SER A 132 7.02 -11.56 -23.85
N ASN A 133 6.38 -11.51 -25.02
CA ASN A 133 6.76 -10.56 -26.08
C ASN A 133 6.19 -9.16 -25.82
N THR A 134 5.44 -8.97 -24.71
CA THR A 134 4.93 -7.66 -24.30
C THR A 134 6.01 -6.91 -23.53
N THR A 135 6.25 -5.65 -23.88
CA THR A 135 7.12 -4.75 -23.11
C THR A 135 6.66 -4.69 -21.65
N ALA A 136 7.58 -4.88 -20.72
CA ALA A 136 7.31 -4.68 -19.29
C ALA A 136 6.82 -3.26 -19.04
N PRO A 137 5.80 -3.06 -18.20
CA PRO A 137 5.35 -1.71 -17.88
C PRO A 137 6.44 -0.92 -17.16
N PRO A 138 6.57 0.39 -17.44
CA PRO A 138 7.41 1.28 -16.65
C PRO A 138 7.09 1.20 -15.15
N ALA A 139 8.12 1.12 -14.31
CA ALA A 139 7.95 1.01 -12.86
C ALA A 139 7.18 2.19 -12.26
N ASN A 140 7.35 3.40 -12.80
CA ASN A 140 6.63 4.60 -12.37
C ASN A 140 5.13 4.62 -12.68
N LEU A 141 4.59 3.56 -13.28
CA LEU A 141 3.14 3.34 -13.45
C LEU A 141 2.59 2.28 -12.48
N VAL A 142 3.42 1.41 -11.92
CA VAL A 142 2.96 0.16 -11.27
C VAL A 142 3.70 -0.22 -9.99
N SER A 143 4.64 0.61 -9.53
CA SER A 143 5.49 0.31 -8.37
C SER A 143 5.26 1.31 -7.23
N PRO A 144 4.10 1.27 -6.56
CA PRO A 144 3.80 2.18 -5.46
C PRO A 144 4.69 1.91 -4.24
N ALA A 145 4.96 2.96 -3.47
CA ALA A 145 5.62 2.87 -2.17
C ALA A 145 4.95 3.77 -1.13
N CYS A 146 4.90 3.28 0.12
CA CYS A 146 4.43 4.00 1.28
C CYS A 146 5.52 4.01 2.35
N ILE A 147 6.19 5.17 2.48
CA ILE A 147 7.36 5.31 3.36
C ILE A 147 6.96 5.63 4.78
N ALA A 148 6.17 6.69 5.01
CA ALA A 148 5.49 7.07 6.26
C ALA A 148 6.21 6.82 7.61
N THR A 149 7.53 6.64 7.61
CA THR A 149 8.40 6.39 8.77
C THR A 149 9.63 7.26 8.62
N THR A 150 10.03 7.88 9.73
CA THR A 150 11.23 8.72 9.75
C THR A 150 12.51 7.90 9.56
N GLY A 151 13.52 8.48 8.95
CA GLY A 151 14.80 7.82 8.65
C GLY A 151 14.82 7.09 7.31
N TYR A 152 13.66 6.70 6.77
CA TYR A 152 13.55 6.10 5.43
C TYR A 152 13.22 7.11 4.33
N LEU A 153 12.77 8.32 4.71
CA LEU A 153 12.32 9.33 3.76
C LEU A 153 13.52 10.08 3.15
N SER A 154 13.68 9.97 1.84
CA SER A 154 14.59 10.78 1.04
C SER A 154 14.20 12.26 1.07
N SER A 155 15.12 13.14 0.67
CA SER A 155 14.89 14.59 0.62
C SER A 155 13.65 14.94 -0.21
N PRO A 156 12.89 16.00 0.14
CA PRO A 156 11.71 16.42 -0.62
C PRO A 156 12.05 16.57 -2.11
N ASN A 157 11.29 15.85 -2.93
CA ASN A 157 11.45 15.86 -4.37
C ASN A 157 10.09 15.57 -5.03
N ARG A 158 9.88 16.09 -6.25
CA ARG A 158 8.65 15.86 -7.01
C ARG A 158 8.78 14.66 -7.94
N THR A 159 10.00 14.41 -8.40
CA THR A 159 10.36 13.32 -9.30
C THR A 159 11.66 12.68 -8.86
N GLY A 160 11.89 11.42 -9.17
CA GLY A 160 13.22 10.83 -8.97
C GLY A 160 13.33 9.41 -9.45
N THR A 161 14.34 8.71 -8.96
CA THR A 161 14.70 7.38 -9.47
C THR A 161 14.56 6.27 -8.44
N ASP A 162 14.06 6.57 -7.23
CA ASP A 162 13.72 5.53 -6.26
C ASP A 162 12.68 4.61 -6.89
N TYR A 163 12.93 3.30 -6.82
CA TYR A 163 12.10 2.22 -7.38
C TYR A 163 12.01 2.19 -8.92
N THR A 164 12.74 3.06 -9.62
CA THR A 164 12.72 3.18 -11.08
C THR A 164 14.10 3.59 -11.64
N ASN A 165 14.14 4.28 -12.79
CA ASN A 165 15.33 4.82 -13.42
C ASN A 165 15.06 6.18 -14.08
N ALA A 166 16.10 6.84 -14.57
CA ALA A 166 16.02 8.17 -15.17
C ALA A 166 15.19 8.24 -16.48
N THR A 167 14.94 7.11 -17.15
CA THR A 167 14.05 7.08 -18.33
C THR A 167 12.60 7.27 -17.92
N TYR A 168 12.21 6.70 -16.78
CA TYR A 168 10.84 6.69 -16.28
C TYR A 168 10.82 7.21 -14.84
N PRO A 169 11.04 8.52 -14.63
CA PRO A 169 11.14 9.08 -13.30
C PRO A 169 9.85 8.89 -12.50
N MET A 170 9.99 8.59 -11.22
CA MET A 170 8.89 8.27 -10.31
C MET A 170 8.22 9.55 -9.81
N PRO A 171 6.88 9.67 -9.88
CA PRO A 171 6.15 10.73 -9.21
C PRO A 171 6.10 10.51 -7.69
N TYR A 172 6.44 11.56 -6.92
CA TYR A 172 6.40 11.50 -5.47
C TYR A 172 5.48 12.56 -4.86
N GLU A 173 4.97 12.23 -3.67
CA GLU A 173 4.55 13.27 -2.74
C GLU A 173 5.73 14.22 -2.49
N SER A 174 5.52 15.53 -2.50
CA SER A 174 6.63 16.50 -2.51
C SER A 174 6.73 17.35 -1.24
N SER A 175 5.94 17.04 -0.22
CA SER A 175 5.74 17.93 0.94
C SER A 175 6.17 17.33 2.27
N GLN A 176 6.22 16.00 2.40
CA GLN A 176 6.61 15.41 3.68
C GLN A 176 8.10 15.54 3.96
N THR A 177 8.39 15.67 5.25
CA THR A 177 9.74 15.72 5.80
C THR A 177 9.90 14.60 6.81
N ASN A 178 11.14 14.19 7.10
CA ASN A 178 11.43 13.22 8.17
C ASN A 178 10.80 13.65 9.51
N ALA A 179 10.81 14.95 9.81
CA ALA A 179 10.13 15.49 10.98
C ALA A 179 8.62 15.20 10.94
N HIS A 180 7.94 15.51 9.82
CA HIS A 180 6.49 15.29 9.69
C HIS A 180 6.09 13.82 9.73
N VAL A 181 6.79 12.95 8.99
CA VAL A 181 6.46 11.52 8.99
C VAL A 181 6.74 10.85 10.33
N GLY A 182 7.47 11.49 11.25
CA GLY A 182 7.59 11.03 12.64
C GLY A 182 6.35 11.28 13.50
N HIS A 183 5.41 12.12 13.08
CA HIS A 183 4.26 12.52 13.91
C HIS A 183 2.92 12.61 13.18
N TRP A 184 2.81 12.07 11.97
CA TRP A 184 1.56 12.11 11.20
C TRP A 184 0.43 11.29 11.86
N CYS A 185 0.78 10.23 12.60
CA CYS A 185 -0.18 9.40 13.32
C CYS A 185 -0.85 10.20 14.45
N PRO A 186 -2.20 10.27 14.51
CA PRO A 186 -2.89 10.85 15.65
C PRO A 186 -2.48 10.18 16.96
N TRP A 187 -2.26 10.97 18.00
CA TRP A 187 -1.65 10.49 19.26
C TRP A 187 -2.42 9.35 19.92
N SER A 188 -3.75 9.41 19.91
CA SER A 188 -4.62 8.37 20.47
C SER A 188 -4.60 7.03 19.73
N LEU A 189 -4.00 7.00 18.54
CA LEU A 189 -3.90 5.84 17.66
C LEU A 189 -2.52 5.18 17.67
N GLN A 190 -1.52 5.80 18.30
CA GLN A 190 -0.18 5.23 18.44
C GLN A 190 -0.19 4.01 19.36
N THR A 191 0.66 3.02 19.06
CA THR A 191 0.79 1.77 19.82
C THR A 191 2.25 1.44 20.14
N PRO A 192 2.64 1.27 21.44
CA PRO A 192 1.80 1.40 22.63
C PRO A 192 1.28 2.84 22.81
N GLU A 193 0.14 2.99 23.50
CA GLU A 193 -0.41 4.33 23.73
C GLU A 193 0.61 5.15 24.52
N PRO A 194 1.07 6.29 23.97
CA PRO A 194 2.11 7.09 24.61
C PRO A 194 1.57 7.73 25.90
N PRO A 195 2.43 7.97 26.90
CA PRO A 195 2.05 8.60 28.15
C PRO A 195 1.51 10.01 27.90
N LYS A 196 0.38 10.36 28.53
CA LYS A 196 -0.25 11.67 28.36
C LYS A 196 0.70 12.82 28.71
N PRO A 197 0.78 13.88 27.89
CA PRO A 197 1.54 15.08 28.24
C PRO A 197 0.93 15.81 29.46
N GLY A 198 1.77 16.35 30.34
CA GLY A 198 1.33 17.21 31.47
C GLY A 198 0.46 16.51 32.52
N ASP A 199 -0.48 17.25 33.15
CA ASP A 199 -1.41 16.78 34.19
C ASP A 199 -2.54 15.85 33.66
N GLY A 200 -2.28 15.08 32.60
CA GLY A 200 -3.25 14.15 32.02
C GLY A 200 -4.27 14.76 31.04
N ILE A 201 -4.01 15.98 30.53
CA ILE A 201 -4.83 16.67 29.52
C ILE A 201 -4.15 16.55 28.15
N TYR A 202 -4.92 16.23 27.10
CA TYR A 202 -4.47 16.29 25.71
C TYR A 202 -4.57 17.73 25.17
N PRO A 203 -3.46 18.44 24.92
CA PRO A 203 -3.50 19.79 24.36
C PRO A 203 -3.80 19.78 22.85
N TYR A 204 -5.07 19.73 22.46
CA TYR A 204 -5.43 19.78 21.03
C TYR A 204 -5.39 21.21 20.46
N PRO A 205 -4.77 21.46 19.28
CA PRO A 205 -3.92 20.55 18.50
C PRO A 205 -2.50 20.42 19.09
N ASP A 206 -1.99 19.18 19.23
CA ASP A 206 -0.77 18.85 20.00
C ASP A 206 0.56 19.16 19.26
N ASP A 207 0.62 20.25 18.50
CA ASP A 207 1.71 20.56 17.57
C ASP A 207 3.08 20.88 18.23
N ASN A 208 3.10 21.05 19.55
CA ASN A 208 4.31 21.41 20.32
C ASN A 208 4.81 20.33 21.29
N VAL A 209 4.18 19.14 21.32
CA VAL A 209 4.64 18.03 22.18
C VAL A 209 5.62 17.14 21.41
N ALA A 210 6.83 16.95 21.96
CA ALA A 210 7.83 16.07 21.37
C ALA A 210 7.37 14.61 21.39
N ARG A 211 7.34 13.97 20.21
CA ARG A 211 6.90 12.58 20.04
C ARG A 211 8.09 11.62 19.96
N PRO A 212 7.91 10.35 20.37
CA PRO A 212 8.85 9.29 20.03
C PRO A 212 9.00 9.18 18.51
N VAL A 213 10.17 8.72 18.07
CA VAL A 213 10.60 8.78 16.66
C VAL A 213 10.02 7.63 15.83
N PHE A 214 9.24 6.72 16.42
CA PHE A 214 8.57 5.63 15.70
C PHE A 214 7.41 5.06 16.52
N ASP A 215 6.18 5.15 16.00
CA ASP A 215 5.00 4.50 16.59
C ASP A 215 4.16 3.83 15.49
N PRO A 216 3.95 2.51 15.53
CA PRO A 216 2.88 1.85 14.79
C PRO A 216 1.53 2.53 15.10
N CYS A 217 0.72 2.72 14.06
CA CYS A 217 -0.49 3.53 14.11
C CYS A 217 -1.72 2.66 13.82
N LEU A 218 -2.64 2.55 14.77
CA LEU A 218 -3.96 1.98 14.51
C LEU A 218 -4.76 2.86 13.55
N SER A 219 -5.58 2.25 12.72
CA SER A 219 -6.61 2.99 12.03
C SER A 219 -7.72 3.43 12.98
N ALA A 220 -8.55 4.38 12.56
CA ALA A 220 -9.70 4.82 13.34
C ALA A 220 -10.66 3.65 13.63
N CYS A 221 -10.90 2.76 12.65
CA CYS A 221 -11.75 1.60 12.83
C CYS A 221 -11.22 0.67 13.92
N HIS A 222 -9.93 0.34 13.90
CA HIS A 222 -9.34 -0.58 14.88
C HIS A 222 -9.20 0.00 16.28
N LYS A 223 -9.20 1.34 16.42
CA LYS A 223 -9.28 1.97 17.74
C LYS A 223 -10.70 1.96 18.30
N THR A 224 -11.71 2.29 17.50
CA THR A 224 -13.06 2.61 18.00
C THR A 224 -14.07 1.48 17.80
N GLY A 225 -13.88 0.61 16.82
CA GLY A 225 -14.86 -0.38 16.36
C GLY A 225 -16.17 0.25 15.86
N SER A 226 -16.21 1.56 15.63
CA SER A 226 -17.46 2.26 15.34
C SER A 226 -17.89 2.04 13.90
N ALA A 227 -19.20 1.90 13.65
CA ALA A 227 -19.73 1.73 12.29
C ALA A 227 -19.31 2.86 11.33
N LYS A 228 -19.14 4.08 11.86
CA LYS A 228 -18.69 5.25 11.10
C LYS A 228 -17.24 5.14 10.66
N ASP A 229 -16.34 4.69 11.54
CA ASP A 229 -14.91 4.58 11.24
C ASP A 229 -14.59 3.32 10.44
N CYS A 230 -15.36 2.26 10.63
CA CYS A 230 -15.25 0.99 9.91
C CYS A 230 -16.07 0.94 8.62
N CYS A 231 -16.83 2.00 8.31
CA CYS A 231 -17.68 2.06 7.11
C CYS A 231 -18.70 0.90 7.00
N THR A 232 -19.32 0.51 8.13
CA THR A 232 -20.30 -0.57 8.18
C THR A 232 -21.71 -0.07 8.52
N GLY A 233 -22.73 -0.93 8.40
CA GLY A 233 -24.11 -0.60 8.75
C GLY A 233 -24.63 0.60 7.96
N SER A 234 -25.04 1.68 8.63
CA SER A 234 -25.52 2.89 7.95
C SER A 234 -24.45 3.66 7.16
N TYR A 235 -23.18 3.28 7.32
CA TYR A 235 -22.02 3.91 6.66
C TYR A 235 -21.43 3.03 5.56
N ASP A 236 -22.13 1.97 5.14
CA ASP A 236 -21.74 0.96 4.14
C ASP A 236 -21.70 1.44 2.68
N THR A 237 -21.54 2.74 2.45
CA THR A 237 -21.39 3.31 1.11
C THR A 237 -20.42 4.48 1.16
N ALA A 238 -19.68 4.71 0.07
CA ALA A 238 -18.74 5.81 -0.04
C ALA A 238 -19.38 7.19 0.26
N ALA A 239 -20.65 7.38 -0.14
CA ALA A 239 -21.38 8.61 0.12
C ALA A 239 -21.72 8.83 1.61
N LYS A 240 -21.81 7.75 2.39
CA LYS A 240 -22.17 7.80 3.81
C LYS A 240 -20.97 7.69 4.74
N CYS A 241 -19.90 7.00 4.36
CA CYS A 241 -18.71 6.84 5.21
C CYS A 241 -17.78 8.07 5.14
N PRO A 242 -17.65 8.85 6.22
CA PRO A 242 -16.79 10.01 6.21
C PRO A 242 -15.33 9.65 6.48
N ARG A 243 -14.40 10.35 5.82
CA ARG A 243 -12.96 10.27 6.15
C ARG A 243 -12.67 10.78 7.57
N SER A 244 -12.04 9.94 8.38
CA SER A 244 -11.55 10.23 9.73
C SER A 244 -10.31 11.13 9.72
N GLU A 245 -9.87 11.59 10.89
CA GLU A 245 -8.60 12.32 11.04
C GLU A 245 -7.41 11.45 10.61
N TYR A 246 -7.41 10.18 11.05
CA TYR A 246 -6.44 9.17 10.64
C TYR A 246 -6.35 9.06 9.12
N SER A 247 -7.48 8.83 8.43
CA SER A 247 -7.43 8.57 6.99
C SER A 247 -6.93 9.79 6.21
N ARG A 248 -7.28 11.00 6.65
CA ARG A 248 -6.75 12.24 6.07
C ARG A 248 -5.25 12.40 6.32
N ALA A 249 -4.74 11.99 7.48
CA ALA A 249 -3.32 12.05 7.78
C ALA A 249 -2.53 10.99 7.00
N ALA A 250 -3.00 9.73 7.01
CA ALA A 250 -2.43 8.62 6.25
C ALA A 250 -2.31 8.95 4.75
N LYS A 251 -3.37 9.51 4.15
CA LYS A 251 -3.37 9.87 2.73
C LYS A 251 -2.39 10.99 2.37
N LYS A 252 -2.03 11.86 3.33
CA LYS A 252 -0.99 12.89 3.10
C LYS A 252 0.40 12.28 3.02
N VAL A 253 0.68 11.24 3.81
CA VAL A 253 2.01 10.61 3.86
C VAL A 253 2.17 9.46 2.88
N CYS A 254 1.08 8.81 2.45
CA CYS A 254 1.07 7.77 1.43
C CYS A 254 -0.10 7.98 0.46
N PRO A 255 0.06 8.85 -0.56
CA PRO A 255 -1.02 9.19 -1.49
C PRO A 255 -1.54 8.02 -2.32
N ASP A 256 -0.71 7.05 -2.66
CA ASP A 256 -1.14 5.87 -3.44
C ASP A 256 -1.74 4.74 -2.58
N ALA A 257 -1.71 4.85 -1.25
CA ALA A 257 -2.23 3.80 -0.37
C ALA A 257 -3.68 4.06 0.06
N TYR A 258 -4.45 3.00 0.27
CA TYR A 258 -5.78 3.07 0.87
C TYR A 258 -5.67 3.60 2.29
N SER A 259 -6.38 4.69 2.59
CA SER A 259 -6.42 5.26 3.94
C SER A 259 -7.66 4.86 4.75
N TYR A 260 -8.70 4.36 4.08
CA TYR A 260 -9.96 3.86 4.64
C TYR A 260 -10.72 3.04 3.56
N PRO A 261 -11.79 2.28 3.91
CA PRO A 261 -12.42 1.31 2.99
C PRO A 261 -12.94 1.86 1.65
N TYR A 262 -13.33 3.14 1.57
CA TYR A 262 -13.87 3.76 0.34
C TYR A 262 -12.88 4.74 -0.32
N ASP A 263 -11.58 4.45 -0.28
CA ASP A 263 -10.51 5.25 -0.90
C ASP A 263 -10.08 4.74 -2.29
N ASP A 264 -11.00 4.16 -3.04
CA ASP A 264 -10.75 3.32 -4.22
C ASP A 264 -10.03 4.02 -5.38
N THR A 265 -10.58 5.13 -5.86
CA THR A 265 -10.13 5.86 -7.06
C THR A 265 -8.71 6.43 -6.95
N ALA A 266 -8.21 6.58 -5.72
CA ALA A 266 -6.89 7.14 -5.45
C ALA A 266 -5.91 6.09 -4.89
N SER A 267 -6.28 4.81 -4.86
CA SER A 267 -5.46 3.78 -4.17
C SER A 267 -5.40 2.43 -4.89
N THR A 268 -6.29 2.17 -5.85
CA THR A 268 -6.30 0.90 -6.60
C THR A 268 -5.50 1.02 -7.88
N PHE A 269 -4.49 0.17 -8.03
CA PHE A 269 -3.84 -0.03 -9.32
C PHE A 269 -4.54 -1.16 -10.06
N VAL A 270 -5.02 -0.85 -11.28
CA VAL A 270 -5.59 -1.84 -12.19
C VAL A 270 -4.69 -1.90 -13.40
N ILE A 271 -4.14 -3.07 -13.71
CA ILE A 271 -3.29 -3.28 -14.88
C ILE A 271 -3.72 -4.54 -15.63
N PRO A 272 -3.31 -4.71 -16.90
CA PRO A 272 -3.53 -5.98 -17.60
C PRO A 272 -2.93 -7.17 -16.84
N GLY A 273 -3.54 -8.34 -17.00
CA GLY A 273 -3.13 -9.58 -16.36
C GLY A 273 -1.71 -10.04 -16.71
N GLY A 274 -1.14 -10.89 -15.85
CA GLY A 274 0.22 -11.43 -15.98
C GLY A 274 1.27 -10.71 -15.12
N GLY A 275 2.47 -11.28 -15.08
CA GLY A 275 3.57 -10.84 -14.22
C GLY A 275 3.47 -11.37 -12.78
N GLY A 276 4.54 -11.16 -12.02
CA GLY A 276 4.61 -11.37 -10.58
C GLY A 276 4.94 -10.08 -9.84
N TRP A 277 5.20 -10.20 -8.54
CA TRP A 277 5.44 -9.04 -7.68
C TRP A 277 6.56 -9.29 -6.68
N SER A 278 7.32 -8.23 -6.45
CA SER A 278 8.17 -8.10 -5.28
C SER A 278 7.48 -7.19 -4.26
N VAL A 279 7.48 -7.62 -3.00
CA VAL A 279 7.09 -6.83 -1.83
C VAL A 279 8.36 -6.53 -1.05
N THR A 280 8.71 -5.26 -0.94
CA THR A 280 9.87 -4.81 -0.17
C THR A 280 9.39 -4.11 1.09
N PHE A 281 9.84 -4.59 2.26
CA PHE A 281 9.66 -3.92 3.53
C PHE A 281 10.82 -2.99 3.82
N CYS A 282 10.52 -1.81 4.38
CA CYS A 282 11.46 -0.73 4.62
C CYS A 282 12.25 -0.27 3.38
N PRO A 283 11.62 -0.07 2.21
CA PRO A 283 12.32 0.59 1.12
C PRO A 283 12.75 1.99 1.55
N GLU A 284 13.98 2.40 1.21
CA GLU A 284 14.39 3.80 1.30
C GLU A 284 13.81 4.58 0.11
N GLY A 285 13.48 5.85 0.29
CA GLY A 285 13.01 6.72 -0.78
C GLY A 285 11.82 7.58 -0.37
N ARG A 286 10.84 7.73 -1.26
CA ARG A 286 9.70 8.63 -1.07
C ARG A 286 8.38 7.93 -1.35
N SER A 287 7.33 8.28 -0.60
CA SER A 287 5.99 7.78 -0.93
C SER A 287 5.57 8.29 -2.30
N THR A 288 5.00 7.40 -3.10
CA THR A 288 4.62 7.67 -4.47
C THR A 288 3.24 8.37 -4.56
N ASP A 289 3.02 9.11 -5.64
CA ASP A 289 1.70 9.66 -6.03
C ASP A 289 1.37 9.34 -7.50
N ILE A 290 1.66 8.10 -7.89
CA ILE A 290 1.46 7.54 -9.24
C ILE A 290 0.01 7.67 -9.67
N LEU A 291 -0.97 7.33 -8.83
CA LEU A 291 -2.37 7.33 -9.24
C LEU A 291 -2.90 8.75 -9.45
N ALA A 292 -2.40 9.73 -8.68
CA ALA A 292 -2.71 11.14 -8.92
C ALA A 292 -2.13 11.63 -10.25
N THR A 293 -0.92 11.15 -10.60
CA THR A 293 -0.18 11.58 -11.80
C THR A 293 -0.64 10.89 -13.09
N PHE A 294 -0.81 9.57 -13.04
CA PHE A 294 -0.97 8.69 -14.19
C PHE A 294 -2.24 7.83 -14.14
N GLY A 295 -3.09 7.96 -13.12
CA GLY A 295 -4.24 7.05 -12.90
C GLY A 295 -5.19 6.95 -14.10
N THR A 296 -5.40 8.03 -14.85
CA THR A 296 -6.20 8.02 -16.08
C THR A 296 -5.54 7.18 -17.19
N LEU A 297 -4.23 7.34 -17.39
CA LEU A 297 -3.45 6.58 -18.37
C LEU A 297 -3.35 5.10 -17.99
N ILE A 298 -3.18 4.80 -16.71
CA ILE A 298 -3.19 3.42 -16.19
C ILE A 298 -4.55 2.77 -16.45
N SER A 299 -5.65 3.49 -16.21
CA SER A 299 -7.00 2.99 -16.49
C SER A 299 -7.24 2.73 -17.98
N GLU A 300 -6.75 3.62 -18.85
CA GLU A 300 -6.81 3.45 -20.31
C GLU A 300 -6.00 2.22 -20.77
N TRP A 301 -4.80 2.06 -20.23
CA TRP A 301 -3.97 0.89 -20.49
C TRP A 301 -4.64 -0.41 -20.02
N ALA A 302 -5.21 -0.41 -18.81
CA ALA A 302 -5.91 -1.56 -18.26
C ALA A 302 -7.15 -1.95 -19.06
N ALA A 303 -7.86 -0.97 -19.64
CA ALA A 303 -9.05 -1.20 -20.46
C ALA A 303 -8.70 -1.69 -21.87
N SER A 304 -7.64 -1.14 -22.48
CA SER A 304 -7.22 -1.50 -23.84
C SER A 304 -6.37 -2.78 -23.90
N GLY A 305 -5.68 -3.10 -22.80
CA GLY A 305 -4.67 -4.16 -22.76
C GLY A 305 -3.37 -3.82 -23.51
N VAL A 306 -3.24 -2.60 -24.04
CA VAL A 306 -2.12 -2.18 -24.91
C VAL A 306 -1.44 -0.96 -24.32
N MET A 307 -0.14 -1.06 -24.10
CA MET A 307 0.70 0.08 -23.72
C MET A 307 0.94 0.97 -24.96
N SER A 308 0.30 2.14 -25.03
CA SER A 308 0.46 3.05 -26.16
C SER A 308 1.72 3.91 -26.04
N GLU A 309 2.23 4.42 -27.18
CA GLU A 309 3.36 5.35 -27.16
C GLU A 309 3.04 6.66 -26.45
N ASP A 310 1.77 7.10 -26.44
CA ASP A 310 1.35 8.30 -25.70
C ASP A 310 1.50 8.11 -24.19
N ILE A 311 1.14 6.91 -23.68
CA ILE A 311 1.33 6.55 -22.27
C ILE A 311 2.83 6.50 -21.93
N LEU A 312 3.64 5.88 -22.79
CA LEU A 312 5.09 5.83 -22.60
C LEU A 312 5.74 7.21 -22.71
N ALA A 313 5.25 8.09 -23.59
CA ALA A 313 5.73 9.46 -23.72
C ALA A 313 5.40 10.28 -22.46
N ALA A 314 4.19 10.15 -21.91
CA ALA A 314 3.82 10.80 -20.66
C ALA A 314 4.66 10.28 -19.48
N ALA A 315 4.87 8.96 -19.39
CA ALA A 315 5.67 8.33 -18.34
C ALA A 315 7.16 8.72 -18.38
N ARG A 316 7.68 9.18 -19.52
CA ARG A 316 9.06 9.70 -19.68
C ARG A 316 9.16 11.21 -19.42
N ASN A 317 8.04 11.93 -19.35
CA ASN A 317 8.02 13.38 -19.35
C ASN A 317 7.96 13.95 -17.93
N GLU A 318 9.08 14.46 -17.43
CA GLU A 318 9.16 15.10 -16.11
C GLU A 318 8.19 16.28 -15.95
N THR A 319 8.01 17.09 -16.99
CA THR A 319 7.04 18.21 -16.95
C THR A 319 5.61 17.70 -16.82
N TYR A 320 5.27 16.57 -17.46
CA TYR A 320 3.97 15.94 -17.28
C TYR A 320 3.78 15.54 -15.81
N ILE A 321 4.76 14.82 -15.24
CA ILE A 321 4.72 14.37 -13.85
C ILE A 321 4.53 15.55 -12.90
N GLU A 322 5.36 16.57 -13.08
CA GLU A 322 5.33 17.78 -12.26
C GLU A 322 4.01 18.55 -12.38
N THR A 323 3.29 18.49 -13.49
CA THR A 323 2.04 19.25 -13.65
C THR A 323 0.81 18.46 -13.22
N HIS A 324 0.88 17.13 -13.15
CA HIS A 324 -0.27 16.26 -12.89
C HIS A 324 -0.27 15.62 -11.49
N GLY A 325 0.83 15.63 -10.76
CA GLY A 325 0.90 15.06 -9.41
C GLY A 325 -0.02 15.71 -8.36
N ALA A 326 -0.17 15.05 -7.21
CA ALA A 326 -1.13 15.42 -6.16
C ALA A 326 -0.93 16.85 -5.60
N ALA A 327 0.30 17.35 -5.63
CA ALA A 327 0.63 18.71 -5.22
C ALA A 327 0.03 19.78 -6.16
N SER A 328 -0.16 19.45 -7.44
CA SER A 328 -0.67 20.38 -8.47
C SER A 328 -2.20 20.51 -8.43
N ALA A 329 -2.91 19.49 -7.93
CA ALA A 329 -4.38 19.51 -7.78
C ALA A 329 -4.88 20.53 -6.75
N ARG A 330 -4.04 21.00 -5.82
CA ARG A 330 -4.41 22.01 -4.80
C ARG A 330 -4.54 23.43 -5.37
N GLY A 331 -4.16 23.67 -6.62
CA GLY A 331 -4.21 24.99 -7.27
C GLY A 331 -5.50 25.29 -8.07
N VAL A 332 -6.33 24.29 -8.38
CA VAL A 332 -7.50 24.47 -9.25
C VAL A 332 -8.78 24.14 -8.49
N GLY A 333 -9.38 25.15 -7.85
CA GLY A 333 -10.74 25.10 -7.30
C GLY A 333 -11.81 25.04 -8.39
N GLY A 334 -11.68 24.09 -9.32
CA GLY A 334 -12.58 23.90 -10.45
C GLY A 334 -13.21 22.51 -10.38
N VAL A 335 -14.54 22.48 -10.25
CA VAL A 335 -15.36 21.27 -10.30
C VAL A 335 -15.19 20.61 -11.68
N LEU A 336 -14.27 19.65 -11.80
CA LEU A 336 -14.21 18.81 -12.99
C LEU A 336 -15.30 17.73 -12.84
N LYS A 337 -16.45 17.95 -13.47
CA LYS A 337 -17.45 16.91 -13.69
C LYS A 337 -16.85 15.87 -14.65
N VAL A 338 -16.22 14.84 -14.11
CA VAL A 338 -15.86 13.65 -14.89
C VAL A 338 -17.15 12.85 -15.10
N VAL A 339 -17.72 12.97 -16.30
CA VAL A 339 -18.73 12.04 -16.80
C VAL A 339 -17.96 10.84 -17.35
N GLY A 340 -17.58 9.94 -16.45
CA GLY A 340 -17.01 8.63 -16.78
C GLY A 340 -17.94 7.58 -16.21
N THR A 341 -18.36 6.64 -17.04
CA THR A 341 -19.16 5.47 -16.64
C THR A 341 -18.40 4.72 -15.56
N ALA A 342 -18.73 4.99 -14.31
CA ALA A 342 -18.13 4.34 -13.15
C ALA A 342 -18.51 2.86 -13.20
N VAL A 343 -17.55 2.00 -13.53
CA VAL A 343 -17.62 0.61 -13.10
C VAL A 343 -17.37 0.66 -11.59
N LEU A 344 -18.45 0.69 -10.82
CA LEU A 344 -18.41 0.45 -9.39
C LEU A 344 -17.77 -0.92 -9.17
N VAL A 345 -16.47 -0.96 -8.86
CA VAL A 345 -15.83 -2.14 -8.23
C VAL A 345 -16.12 -2.08 -6.73
N SER A 346 -17.39 -1.84 -6.39
CA SER A 346 -17.89 -1.78 -5.02
C SER A 346 -18.65 -3.07 -4.75
N ALA A 347 -17.97 -4.22 -4.80
CA ALA A 347 -18.61 -5.49 -4.43
C ALA A 347 -17.66 -6.66 -4.08
N LEU A 348 -16.35 -6.61 -4.34
CA LEU A 348 -15.47 -7.77 -4.13
C LEU A 348 -14.46 -7.65 -2.98
N ILE A 349 -14.34 -6.48 -2.34
CA ILE A 349 -13.46 -6.29 -1.16
C ILE A 349 -14.26 -6.26 0.16
N ASN A 350 -15.60 -6.36 0.12
CA ASN A 350 -16.46 -6.39 1.32
C ASN A 350 -16.46 -7.75 2.06
N GLY A 351 -15.52 -8.65 1.75
CA GLY A 351 -15.43 -9.98 2.36
C GLY A 351 -14.42 -10.14 3.49
N LEU A 352 -13.63 -9.10 3.83
CA LEU A 352 -12.46 -9.25 4.70
C LEU A 352 -12.23 -8.11 5.71
N TRP A 353 -13.19 -7.20 5.90
CA TRP A 353 -13.23 -6.25 7.03
C TRP A 353 -14.22 -6.73 8.08
#